data_AF-A0A540L8Y4-F1
#
_entry.id   AF-A0A540L8Y4-F1
#
_cell.length_a   1.000
_cell.length_b   1.000
_cell.length_c   1.000
_cell.angle_alpha   90.00
_cell.angle_beta   90.00
_cell.angle_gamma   90.00
#
_symmetry.space_group_name_H-M   'P 1'
#
loop_
_entity.id
_entity.type
_entity.pdbx_description
1 polymer ?
#
loop_
_entity_poly.entity_id
_entity_poly.type
_entity_poly.pdbx_seq_one_letter_code
_entity_poly.pdbx_strand_id
1 'polypeptide(L)'
;MALRNTAALIFFVMMVLSGVCLGDVYRVGDSDGWTSRGLVDYNKWASTKEFHVGDTLIFAYNSQYHNLMQVTKQDFVSCNTTAAITVYTSGSDTITLRRPDHYYFLCGAPGHCQAGQKVDIKVTLPIPQSSLASPNPAPQGSLPSDSHPNSNPSSAPTIYFSKLGLAVTTLVEFFAMNSVFSSHSLFVSLPRCQFLPCIQTQPQHMVINRVYRRNHCVPPHSLSFPFISHQSLHTRQTPFGATAPSNEGVVSVINFDDFAEKDWSFLDSGDFSSDQDYNLKIDRIISAGEIEETSRVMVSIGSEGFVDRLVESSPCSLLLVVHDSLFVLAGIKEKYDKVKCWQGELIYVPDKWAPLDVVFLYCLPAVPLKLDEVFKTLARCFTQGARLVISHPQGREVSEQQRRQYPDVGTSDLPEKSTLEEAATEHSFELTEYVDEPCFYLAVLKFVGARN
;
A
#
# COMPACT_ATOMS: atom_id res chain seq x y z
N MET A 1 24.21 0.94 47.32
CA MET A 1 23.66 1.68 46.16
C MET A 1 24.73 2.15 45.19
N ALA A 2 25.85 2.71 45.65
CA ALA A 2 26.94 3.21 44.78
C ALA A 2 27.55 2.17 43.81
N LEU A 3 27.72 0.92 44.24
CA LEU A 3 28.27 -0.16 43.39
C LEU A 3 27.30 -0.62 42.28
N ARG A 4 25.98 -0.50 42.50
CA ARG A 4 24.94 -0.84 41.52
C ARG A 4 24.82 0.24 40.44
N ASN A 5 25.02 1.51 40.83
CA ASN A 5 24.97 2.65 39.91
C ASN A 5 26.23 2.74 39.04
N THR A 6 27.40 2.35 39.56
CA THR A 6 28.65 2.29 38.79
C THR A 6 28.66 1.16 37.78
N ALA A 7 28.15 -0.03 38.12
CA ALA A 7 27.99 -1.12 37.16
C ALA A 7 27.00 -0.77 36.03
N ALA A 8 25.90 -0.08 36.34
CA ALA A 8 24.94 0.39 35.35
C ALA A 8 25.54 1.48 34.43
N LEU A 9 26.35 2.39 34.98
CA LEU A 9 27.05 3.42 34.21
C LEU A 9 28.10 2.80 33.29
N ILE A 10 28.89 1.83 33.77
CA ILE A 10 29.87 1.10 32.96
C ILE A 10 29.16 0.32 31.85
N PHE A 11 28.03 -0.33 32.13
CA PHE A 11 27.24 -1.01 31.10
C PHE A 11 26.72 -0.04 30.03
N PHE A 12 26.18 1.11 30.42
CA PHE A 12 25.71 2.15 29.50
C PHE A 12 26.85 2.73 28.65
N VAL A 13 27.99 3.02 29.28
CA VAL A 13 29.19 3.54 28.61
C VAL A 13 29.77 2.49 27.66
N MET A 14 29.78 1.21 28.02
CA MET A 14 30.19 0.11 27.14
C MET A 14 29.22 -0.07 25.96
N MET A 15 27.91 0.11 26.15
CA MET A 15 26.92 0.06 25.07
C MET A 15 27.10 1.22 24.08
N VAL A 16 27.39 2.42 24.58
CA VAL A 16 27.70 3.62 23.75
C VAL A 16 29.07 3.50 23.06
N LEU A 17 30.08 2.94 23.74
CA LEU A 17 31.41 2.65 23.17
C LEU A 17 31.38 1.52 22.14
N SER A 18 30.43 0.59 22.26
CA SER A 18 30.27 -0.53 21.33
C SER A 18 29.64 -0.15 19.99
N GLY A 19 29.31 1.15 19.79
CA GLY A 19 28.91 1.72 18.50
C GLY A 19 28.09 0.74 17.68
N VAL A 20 26.86 0.46 18.11
CA VAL A 20 25.99 -0.49 17.39
C VAL A 20 25.73 0.11 16.01
N CYS A 21 26.51 -0.31 15.01
CA CYS A 21 26.26 0.01 13.61
C CYS A 21 24.97 -0.71 13.25
N LEU A 22 23.83 -0.03 13.42
CA LEU A 22 22.58 -0.51 12.86
C LEU A 22 22.74 -0.40 11.34
N GLY A 23 22.82 -1.54 10.67
CA GLY A 23 22.74 -1.57 9.21
C GLY A 23 21.37 -1.08 8.76
N ASP A 24 21.31 -0.51 7.56
CA ASP A 24 20.09 0.03 7.00
C ASP A 24 19.11 -1.10 6.67
N VAL A 25 17.81 -0.82 6.82
CA VAL A 25 16.74 -1.77 6.51
C VAL A 25 16.05 -1.35 5.21
N TYR A 26 16.08 -2.22 4.22
CA TYR A 26 15.49 -2.00 2.90
C TYR A 26 14.32 -2.94 2.69
N ARG A 27 13.14 -2.38 2.47
CA ARG A 27 12.02 -3.16 1.94
C ARG A 27 12.21 -3.30 0.43
N VAL A 28 12.40 -4.52 -0.06
CA VAL A 28 12.66 -4.77 -1.47
C VAL A 28 11.41 -4.45 -2.28
N GLY A 29 11.55 -3.53 -3.24
CA GLY A 29 10.42 -2.94 -3.98
C GLY A 29 9.64 -1.86 -3.23
N ASP A 30 10.20 -1.31 -2.14
CA ASP A 30 9.64 -0.19 -1.38
C ASP A 30 8.18 -0.42 -0.96
N SER A 31 7.22 0.41 -1.41
CA SER A 31 5.79 0.26 -1.09
C SER A 31 5.17 -0.99 -1.73
N ASP A 32 5.61 -1.33 -2.94
CA ASP A 32 5.03 -2.38 -3.78
C ASP A 32 5.50 -3.78 -3.36
N GLY A 33 6.62 -3.87 -2.65
CA GLY A 33 7.14 -5.11 -2.12
C GLY A 33 7.71 -6.05 -3.18
N TRP A 34 7.71 -7.35 -2.88
CA TRP A 34 8.22 -8.39 -3.76
C TRP A 34 7.10 -8.97 -4.63
N THR A 35 7.09 -8.63 -5.91
CA THR A 35 5.97 -8.89 -6.83
C THR A 35 6.44 -9.13 -8.28
N SER A 36 5.70 -9.94 -9.03
CA SER A 36 5.89 -10.16 -10.48
C SER A 36 5.03 -9.26 -11.36
N ARG A 37 4.28 -8.31 -10.77
CA ARG A 37 3.31 -7.44 -11.47
C ARG A 37 3.95 -6.39 -12.39
N GLY A 38 5.27 -6.39 -12.58
CA GLY A 38 5.98 -5.39 -13.38
C GLY A 38 5.98 -3.96 -12.81
N LEU A 39 5.40 -3.75 -11.62
CA LEU A 39 5.35 -2.45 -10.92
C LEU A 39 6.73 -1.97 -10.49
N VAL A 40 7.63 -2.91 -10.18
CA VAL A 40 8.98 -2.63 -9.71
C VAL A 40 9.98 -3.14 -10.73
N ASP A 41 10.74 -2.23 -11.33
CA ASP A 41 12.01 -2.59 -11.97
C ASP A 41 13.04 -2.77 -10.86
N TYR A 42 13.28 -4.02 -10.47
CA TYR A 42 14.20 -4.34 -9.37
C TYR A 42 15.66 -3.98 -9.68
N ASN A 43 16.07 -3.96 -10.95
CA ASN A 43 17.42 -3.51 -11.33
C ASN A 43 17.54 -2.00 -11.10
N LYS A 44 16.53 -1.24 -11.52
CA LYS A 44 16.48 0.19 -11.26
C LYS A 44 16.36 0.47 -9.77
N TRP A 45 15.48 -0.23 -9.05
CA TRP A 45 15.31 -0.10 -7.60
C TRP A 45 16.62 -0.34 -6.86
N ALA A 46 17.35 -1.42 -7.19
CA ALA A 46 18.63 -1.73 -6.56
C ALA A 46 19.70 -0.68 -6.90
N SER A 47 19.73 -0.15 -8.12
CA SER A 47 20.71 0.86 -8.51
C SER A 47 20.52 2.24 -7.85
N THR A 48 19.36 2.50 -7.25
CA THR A 48 19.11 3.72 -6.44
C THR A 48 19.65 3.64 -5.02
N LYS A 49 20.27 2.51 -4.61
CA LYS A 49 20.62 2.19 -3.23
C LYS A 49 22.08 1.74 -3.14
N GLU A 50 22.72 2.01 -2.01
CA GLU A 50 24.03 1.49 -1.67
C GLU A 50 23.89 0.51 -0.49
N PHE A 51 24.13 -0.77 -0.75
CA PHE A 51 24.00 -1.81 0.26
C PHE A 51 25.36 -2.11 0.88
N HIS A 52 25.39 -2.16 2.21
CA HIS A 52 26.58 -2.43 3.00
C HIS A 52 26.45 -3.71 3.82
N VAL A 53 27.60 -4.28 4.22
CA VAL A 53 27.60 -5.38 5.19
C VAL A 53 26.98 -4.91 6.51
N GLY A 54 25.99 -5.66 6.99
CA GLY A 54 25.19 -5.34 8.17
C GLY A 54 23.75 -4.92 7.83
N ASP A 55 23.51 -4.47 6.60
CA ASP A 55 22.18 -4.06 6.14
C ASP A 55 21.22 -5.25 6.06
N THR A 56 19.92 -4.97 6.11
CA THR A 56 18.87 -5.98 6.12
C THR A 56 17.86 -5.73 5.01
N LEU A 57 17.57 -6.77 4.23
CA LEU A 57 16.53 -6.78 3.22
C LEU A 57 15.26 -7.41 3.78
N ILE A 58 14.11 -6.77 3.58
CA ILE A 58 12.79 -7.31 3.89
C ILE A 58 12.06 -7.56 2.58
N PHE A 59 11.74 -8.83 2.32
CA PHE A 59 10.92 -9.27 1.20
C PHE A 59 9.51 -9.54 1.69
N ALA A 60 8.61 -8.60 1.47
CA ALA A 60 7.20 -8.74 1.78
C ALA A 60 6.43 -9.18 0.53
N TYR A 61 5.73 -10.30 0.60
CA TYR A 61 4.97 -10.89 -0.50
C TYR A 61 3.87 -11.82 0.01
N ASN A 62 2.88 -12.12 -0.84
CA ASN A 62 1.92 -13.17 -0.53
C ASN A 62 2.58 -14.55 -0.75
N SER A 63 2.73 -15.32 0.32
CA SER A 63 3.40 -16.63 0.33
C SER A 63 2.65 -17.73 -0.43
N GLN A 64 1.40 -17.51 -0.83
CA GLN A 64 0.64 -18.43 -1.68
C GLN A 64 1.06 -18.34 -3.16
N TYR A 65 1.49 -17.16 -3.61
CA TYR A 65 1.81 -16.88 -5.01
C TYR A 65 3.29 -16.69 -5.27
N HIS A 66 4.01 -16.20 -4.27
CA HIS A 66 5.42 -15.92 -4.37
C HIS A 66 6.19 -16.67 -3.31
N ASN A 67 7.41 -17.01 -3.68
CA ASN A 67 8.46 -17.33 -2.75
C ASN A 67 9.68 -16.46 -3.07
N LEU A 68 10.70 -16.65 -2.27
CA LEU A 68 11.99 -16.02 -2.46
C LEU A 68 13.05 -17.12 -2.52
N MET A 69 13.79 -17.17 -3.61
CA MET A 69 14.92 -18.06 -3.76
C MET A 69 16.20 -17.24 -3.87
N GLN A 70 17.16 -17.53 -3.01
CA GLN A 70 18.54 -17.08 -3.22
C GLN A 70 19.23 -18.08 -4.17
N VAL A 71 19.88 -17.57 -5.20
CA VAL A 71 20.44 -18.39 -6.28
C VAL A 71 21.85 -17.96 -6.66
N THR A 72 22.52 -18.72 -7.52
CA THR A 72 23.78 -18.30 -8.13
C THR A 72 23.54 -17.27 -9.25
N LYS A 73 24.57 -16.53 -9.65
CA LYS A 73 24.50 -15.61 -10.79
C LYS A 73 24.00 -16.30 -12.08
N GLN A 74 24.47 -17.51 -12.34
CA GLN A 74 24.09 -18.28 -13.53
C GLN A 74 22.59 -18.57 -13.51
N ASP A 75 22.09 -19.09 -12.39
CA ASP A 75 20.67 -19.44 -12.23
C ASP A 75 19.78 -18.19 -12.21
N PHE A 76 20.28 -17.06 -11.72
CA PHE A 76 19.61 -15.77 -11.79
C PHE A 76 19.42 -15.26 -13.23
N VAL A 77 20.46 -15.40 -14.06
CA VAL A 77 20.40 -14.98 -15.47
C VAL A 77 19.44 -15.88 -16.25
N SER A 78 19.52 -17.20 -16.05
CA SER A 78 18.68 -18.17 -16.75
C SER A 78 17.28 -18.37 -16.14
N CYS A 79 17.00 -17.75 -14.99
CA CYS A 79 15.79 -18.02 -14.20
C CYS A 79 15.61 -19.50 -13.84
N ASN A 80 16.71 -20.18 -13.49
CA ASN A 80 16.68 -21.56 -13.04
C ASN A 80 16.29 -21.65 -11.56
N THR A 81 15.18 -22.32 -11.28
CA THR A 81 14.60 -22.45 -9.94
C THR A 81 14.90 -23.81 -9.29
N THR A 82 15.61 -24.70 -9.98
CA THR A 82 15.84 -26.09 -9.54
C THR A 82 16.99 -26.25 -8.54
N ALA A 83 17.92 -25.30 -8.49
CA ALA A 83 19.14 -25.36 -7.68
C ALA A 83 19.29 -24.13 -6.76
N ALA A 84 18.24 -23.78 -6.04
CA ALA A 84 18.28 -22.67 -5.09
C ALA A 84 19.27 -22.93 -3.94
N ILE A 85 20.06 -21.91 -3.58
CA ILE A 85 20.95 -21.92 -2.41
C ILE A 85 20.08 -21.95 -1.14
N THR A 86 19.01 -21.18 -1.12
CA THR A 86 18.05 -21.13 -0.02
C THR A 86 16.68 -20.72 -0.56
N VAL A 87 15.62 -21.28 0.00
CA VAL A 87 14.23 -20.97 -0.34
C VAL A 87 13.53 -20.45 0.91
N TYR A 88 12.80 -19.36 0.76
CA TYR A 88 11.98 -18.74 1.80
C TYR A 88 10.54 -18.63 1.33
N THR A 89 9.59 -18.85 2.24
CA THR A 89 8.16 -18.96 1.93
C THR A 89 7.28 -18.34 3.01
N SER A 90 7.83 -17.50 3.90
CA SER A 90 7.04 -16.96 5.03
C SER A 90 6.10 -15.83 4.58
N GLY A 91 6.43 -15.15 3.49
CA GLY A 91 5.70 -13.97 2.99
C GLY A 91 6.20 -12.65 3.59
N SER A 92 7.12 -12.71 4.56
CA SER A 92 7.82 -11.54 5.08
C SER A 92 9.24 -11.93 5.51
N ASP A 93 10.05 -12.28 4.52
CA ASP A 93 11.38 -12.85 4.76
C ASP A 93 12.43 -11.76 4.95
N THR A 94 13.21 -11.89 6.03
CA THR A 94 14.22 -10.90 6.44
C THR A 94 15.62 -11.47 6.27
N ILE A 95 16.47 -10.81 5.48
CA ILE A 95 17.80 -11.28 5.11
C ILE A 95 18.84 -10.22 5.46
N THR A 96 19.72 -10.53 6.40
CA THR A 96 20.88 -9.69 6.72
C THR A 96 22.03 -9.95 5.75
N LEU A 97 22.58 -8.89 5.18
CA LEU A 97 23.71 -8.91 4.26
C LEU A 97 25.02 -9.04 5.04
N ARG A 98 25.57 -10.25 5.09
CA ARG A 98 26.69 -10.57 6.02
C ARG A 98 28.08 -10.44 5.43
N ARG A 99 28.19 -10.39 4.10
CA ARG A 99 29.48 -10.38 3.38
C ARG A 99 29.39 -9.47 2.16
N PRO A 100 30.49 -8.80 1.79
CA PRO A 100 30.54 -8.02 0.57
C PRO A 100 30.54 -8.97 -0.62
N ASP A 101 29.44 -8.99 -1.36
CA ASP A 101 29.25 -9.83 -2.55
C ASP A 101 27.99 -9.39 -3.31
N HIS A 102 27.72 -10.01 -4.45
CA HIS A 102 26.41 -9.98 -5.07
C HIS A 102 25.49 -11.06 -4.48
N TYR A 103 24.29 -10.64 -4.10
CA TYR A 103 23.21 -11.54 -3.68
C TYR A 103 22.14 -11.53 -4.76
N TYR A 104 21.90 -12.70 -5.35
CA TYR A 104 20.91 -12.87 -6.39
C TYR A 104 19.67 -13.52 -5.82
N PHE A 105 18.54 -12.85 -5.97
CA PHE A 105 17.24 -13.34 -5.53
C PHE A 105 16.27 -13.39 -6.69
N LEU A 106 15.43 -14.43 -6.74
CA LEU A 106 14.36 -14.57 -7.72
C LEU A 106 13.13 -15.23 -7.10
N CYS A 107 11.99 -15.04 -7.73
CA CYS A 107 10.80 -15.83 -7.43
C CYS A 107 10.83 -17.14 -8.21
N GLY A 108 10.63 -18.25 -7.51
CA GLY A 108 10.63 -19.59 -8.06
C GLY A 108 9.31 -20.03 -8.70
N ALA A 109 8.24 -19.24 -8.56
CA ALA A 109 6.96 -19.54 -9.16
C ALA A 109 7.06 -19.48 -10.72
N PRO A 110 6.34 -20.36 -11.44
CA PRO A 110 6.44 -20.44 -12.90
C PRO A 110 6.23 -19.09 -13.59
N GLY A 111 7.19 -18.68 -14.43
CA GLY A 111 7.12 -17.44 -15.21
C GLY A 111 7.47 -16.15 -14.47
N HIS A 112 7.50 -16.13 -13.13
CA HIS A 112 7.67 -14.90 -12.34
C HIS A 112 9.08 -14.30 -12.49
N CYS A 113 10.12 -15.13 -12.48
CA CYS A 113 11.49 -14.65 -12.69
C CYS A 113 11.67 -14.05 -14.10
N GLN A 114 11.06 -14.66 -15.12
CA GLN A 114 11.10 -14.19 -16.50
C GLN A 114 10.32 -12.88 -16.67
N ALA A 115 9.22 -12.72 -15.92
CA ALA A 115 8.47 -11.48 -15.81
C ALA A 115 9.20 -10.37 -15.02
N GLY A 116 10.40 -10.64 -14.52
CA GLY A 116 11.25 -9.63 -13.88
C GLY A 116 11.22 -9.63 -12.35
N GLN A 117 10.55 -10.59 -11.68
CA GLN A 117 10.60 -10.74 -10.23
C GLN A 117 11.93 -11.37 -9.78
N LYS A 118 13.00 -10.61 -9.95
CA LYS A 118 14.37 -10.97 -9.61
C LYS A 118 15.19 -9.72 -9.32
N VAL A 119 16.06 -9.76 -8.31
CA VAL A 119 16.92 -8.63 -7.93
C VAL A 119 18.37 -9.07 -7.71
N ASP A 120 19.31 -8.27 -8.21
CA ASP A 120 20.74 -8.35 -7.92
C ASP A 120 21.10 -7.26 -6.90
N ILE A 121 21.57 -7.67 -5.73
CA ILE A 121 21.98 -6.79 -4.64
C ILE A 121 23.50 -6.82 -4.53
N LYS A 122 24.15 -5.73 -4.93
CA LYS A 122 25.60 -5.55 -4.78
C LYS A 122 25.92 -4.96 -3.41
N VAL A 123 26.63 -5.72 -2.58
CA VAL A 123 27.00 -5.33 -1.22
C VAL A 123 28.47 -4.96 -1.12
N THR A 124 28.77 -3.81 -0.54
CA THR A 124 30.13 -3.33 -0.27
C THR A 124 30.45 -3.34 1.24
N LEU A 125 31.72 -3.21 1.59
CA LEU A 125 32.09 -2.98 2.99
C LEU A 125 31.69 -1.56 3.41
N PRO A 126 31.23 -1.33 4.65
CA PRO A 126 30.97 0.00 5.17
C PRO A 126 32.24 0.85 5.05
N ILE A 127 32.16 1.97 4.34
CA ILE A 127 33.29 2.91 4.26
C ILE A 127 33.40 3.60 5.64
N PRO A 128 34.53 3.52 6.35
CA PRO A 128 34.72 4.31 7.56
C PRO A 128 34.66 5.80 7.22
N GLN A 129 33.81 6.58 7.88
CA GLN A 129 33.65 8.02 7.69
C GLN A 129 34.87 8.85 8.18
N SER A 130 36.09 8.46 7.83
CA SER A 130 37.32 9.18 8.17
C SER A 130 38.17 9.60 6.95
N SER A 131 37.60 9.66 5.74
CA SER A 131 38.35 10.06 4.54
C SER A 131 37.71 11.15 3.68
N LEU A 132 36.85 12.01 4.24
CA LEU A 132 36.42 13.25 3.60
C LEU A 132 37.33 14.41 4.01
N ALA A 133 38.58 14.38 3.51
CA ALA A 133 39.41 15.57 3.31
C ALA A 133 40.64 15.21 2.46
N SER A 134 40.60 15.53 1.17
CA SER A 134 41.78 16.04 0.48
C SER A 134 41.34 16.84 -0.76
N PRO A 135 41.71 18.12 -0.90
CA PRO A 135 41.43 18.88 -2.12
C PRO A 135 42.26 18.30 -3.27
N ASN A 136 41.63 18.22 -4.44
CA ASN A 136 42.21 17.77 -5.70
C ASN A 136 43.57 18.46 -6.01
N PRO A 137 44.56 17.78 -6.62
CA PRO A 137 45.75 18.43 -7.14
C PRO A 137 45.40 19.32 -8.35
N ALA A 138 45.98 20.52 -8.39
CA ALA A 138 45.89 21.43 -9.53
C ALA A 138 46.54 20.82 -10.80
N PRO A 139 46.11 21.24 -12.02
CA PRO A 139 46.61 20.69 -13.27
C PRO A 139 48.07 21.11 -13.53
N GLN A 140 48.92 20.14 -13.89
CA GLN A 140 50.30 20.40 -14.35
C GLN A 140 50.29 21.16 -15.68
N GLY A 141 50.57 22.46 -15.60
CA GLY A 141 51.04 23.28 -16.72
C GLY A 141 52.56 23.18 -16.86
N SER A 142 53.01 23.06 -18.10
CA SER A 142 54.38 22.92 -18.60
C SER A 142 55.39 23.97 -18.10
N LEU A 143 56.65 23.55 -17.96
CA LEU A 143 57.86 24.37 -17.75
C LEU A 143 57.96 25.55 -18.73
N PRO A 144 58.63 26.62 -18.29
CA PRO A 144 59.71 27.18 -19.11
C PRO A 144 61.02 27.39 -18.33
N SER A 145 62.12 27.27 -19.06
CA SER A 145 63.50 27.55 -18.62
C SER A 145 63.84 29.05 -18.66
N ASP A 146 64.79 29.38 -17.77
CA ASP A 146 65.82 30.43 -17.81
C ASP A 146 65.49 31.93 -17.61
N SER A 147 66.05 32.43 -16.50
CA SER A 147 67.00 33.57 -16.36
C SER A 147 66.60 34.70 -15.38
N HIS A 148 67.55 34.98 -14.47
CA HIS A 148 67.61 36.01 -13.40
C HIS A 148 68.13 37.36 -13.99
N PRO A 149 68.32 38.50 -13.26
CA PRO A 149 68.04 38.84 -11.85
C PRO A 149 67.52 40.28 -11.52
N ASN A 150 67.45 40.56 -10.20
CA ASN A 150 67.30 41.85 -9.47
C ASN A 150 65.88 42.45 -9.32
N SER A 151 65.46 43.04 -8.19
CA SER A 151 66.14 43.58 -7.00
C SER A 151 65.20 43.63 -5.77
N ASN A 152 65.81 43.73 -4.58
CA ASN A 152 65.23 43.69 -3.23
C ASN A 152 64.67 45.10 -2.78
N PRO A 153 64.26 45.34 -1.51
CA PRO A 153 62.88 45.33 -1.01
C PRO A 153 62.42 46.70 -0.43
N SER A 154 61.13 46.89 -0.13
CA SER A 154 60.74 47.87 0.92
C SER A 154 59.31 47.72 1.47
N SER A 155 59.24 47.82 2.81
CA SER A 155 58.17 48.38 3.68
C SER A 155 56.87 47.60 3.97
N ALA A 156 56.73 47.24 5.25
CA ALA A 156 55.48 46.99 6.01
C ALA A 156 54.74 48.32 6.32
N PRO A 157 53.48 48.36 6.86
CA PRO A 157 53.04 47.84 8.19
C PRO A 157 51.71 47.04 8.15
N THR A 158 51.41 46.05 9.02
CA THR A 158 50.72 46.10 10.36
C THR A 158 49.48 47.03 10.38
N ILE A 159 48.24 46.70 10.80
CA ILE A 159 47.64 46.11 12.05
C ILE A 159 46.16 45.73 11.67
N TYR A 160 45.51 44.64 12.11
CA TYR A 160 44.67 44.55 13.32
C TYR A 160 44.24 43.12 13.64
N PHE A 161 44.35 42.80 14.93
CA PHE A 161 43.84 41.61 15.61
C PHE A 161 42.31 41.66 15.77
N SER A 162 41.66 40.49 15.70
CA SER A 162 40.77 40.06 16.80
C SER A 162 40.51 38.56 16.75
N LYS A 163 40.88 37.91 17.86
CA LYS A 163 40.61 36.53 18.24
C LYS A 163 39.10 36.28 18.43
N LEU A 164 38.66 35.05 18.19
CA LEU A 164 37.88 34.32 19.18
C LEU A 164 38.15 32.82 19.06
N GLY A 165 38.77 32.25 20.09
CA GLY A 165 38.94 30.82 20.25
C GLY A 165 38.13 30.32 21.45
N LEU A 166 37.81 29.03 21.39
CA LEU A 166 37.69 28.07 22.51
C LEU A 166 36.61 28.36 23.58
N ALA A 167 36.04 27.41 24.31
CA ALA A 167 36.26 25.99 24.43
C ALA A 167 34.98 25.37 25.04
N VAL A 168 34.82 24.07 24.77
CA VAL A 168 33.94 23.15 25.46
C VAL A 168 34.49 22.86 26.86
N THR A 169 33.65 22.85 27.89
CA THR A 169 33.88 22.01 29.09
C THR A 169 32.56 21.57 29.71
N THR A 170 32.50 20.28 30.00
CA THR A 170 31.44 19.55 30.70
C THR A 170 31.71 19.53 32.21
N LEU A 171 30.66 19.46 33.03
CA LEU A 171 30.77 19.07 34.44
C LEU A 171 29.45 18.47 34.93
N VAL A 172 29.55 17.28 35.53
CA VAL A 172 28.52 16.50 36.24
C VAL A 172 28.97 16.40 37.70
N GLU A 173 28.01 16.44 38.65
CA GLU A 173 27.98 15.89 40.03
C GLU A 173 27.10 16.82 40.94
N PHE A 174 26.33 16.44 41.96
CA PHE A 174 25.80 15.19 42.54
C PHE A 174 24.69 15.58 43.57
N PHE A 175 23.67 14.73 43.72
CA PHE A 175 22.67 14.53 44.80
C PHE A 175 22.58 15.44 46.06
N ALA A 176 21.35 15.84 46.46
CA ALA A 176 20.64 15.37 47.68
C ALA A 176 19.29 16.09 47.98
N MET A 177 18.33 15.29 48.48
CA MET A 177 17.24 15.65 49.42
C MET A 177 16.04 16.50 48.96
N ASN A 178 14.90 15.86 48.67
CA ASN A 178 13.81 15.62 49.63
C ASN A 178 12.47 15.39 48.91
N SER A 179 11.90 14.20 49.13
CA SER A 179 10.49 13.88 48.91
C SER A 179 9.64 14.45 50.05
N VAL A 180 8.51 15.11 49.76
CA VAL A 180 7.28 15.14 50.59
C VAL A 180 6.16 15.88 49.84
N PHE A 181 5.08 15.13 49.52
CA PHE A 181 3.65 15.49 49.45
C PHE A 181 3.17 16.68 48.60
N SER A 182 2.33 16.39 47.59
CA SER A 182 0.86 16.45 47.68
C SER A 182 0.21 16.85 46.35
N SER A 183 -0.83 16.11 46.00
CA SER A 183 -1.81 16.41 44.95
C SER A 183 -2.51 17.75 45.19
N HIS A 184 -2.74 18.54 44.13
CA HIS A 184 -4.06 19.08 43.77
C HIS A 184 -4.04 19.77 42.40
N SER A 185 -5.12 19.48 41.66
CA SER A 185 -5.51 20.00 40.36
C SER A 185 -5.78 21.49 40.38
N LEU A 186 -5.31 22.24 39.37
CA LEU A 186 -5.97 23.47 38.92
C LEU A 186 -5.83 23.65 37.40
N PHE A 187 -6.98 23.91 36.80
CA PHE A 187 -7.26 24.36 35.43
C PHE A 187 -6.62 25.73 35.11
N VAL A 188 -6.80 26.18 33.85
CA VAL A 188 -6.65 27.54 33.27
C VAL A 188 -5.35 27.67 32.45
N SER A 189 -5.28 28.18 31.21
CA SER A 189 -6.20 28.57 30.12
C SER A 189 -5.33 28.88 28.89
N LEU A 190 -5.82 28.66 27.67
CA LEU A 190 -5.24 29.24 26.45
C LEU A 190 -5.45 30.76 26.40
N PRO A 191 -4.64 31.50 25.62
CA PRO A 191 -5.11 32.70 24.94
C PRO A 191 -5.21 32.49 23.42
N ARG A 192 -6.27 33.08 22.90
CA ARG A 192 -6.71 33.22 21.51
C ARG A 192 -6.38 34.66 21.06
N CYS A 193 -5.80 34.84 19.88
CA CYS A 193 -5.76 36.12 19.13
C CYS A 193 -6.08 35.79 17.67
N GLN A 194 -7.31 36.01 17.19
CA GLN A 194 -7.89 37.23 16.61
C GLN A 194 -7.46 37.53 15.16
N PHE A 195 -8.47 37.47 14.28
CA PHE A 195 -8.54 37.77 12.83
C PHE A 195 -8.68 39.29 12.57
N LEU A 196 -8.16 39.92 11.48
CA LEU A 196 -8.69 40.16 10.09
C LEU A 196 -8.05 41.52 9.59
N PRO A 197 -8.22 42.07 8.35
CA PRO A 197 -8.80 41.56 7.08
C PRO A 197 -8.04 41.87 5.74
N CYS A 198 -8.45 41.12 4.71
CA CYS A 198 -8.58 41.36 3.24
C CYS A 198 -7.93 42.56 2.51
N ILE A 199 -7.20 42.28 1.40
CA ILE A 199 -7.30 43.01 0.11
C ILE A 199 -7.23 42.00 -1.06
N GLN A 200 -8.11 42.22 -2.03
CA GLN A 200 -8.42 41.42 -3.22
C GLN A 200 -7.69 41.97 -4.45
N THR A 201 -7.03 41.12 -5.25
CA THR A 201 -6.83 41.30 -6.71
C THR A 201 -6.52 39.96 -7.40
N GLN A 202 -7.28 39.65 -8.44
CA GLN A 202 -6.95 38.71 -9.54
C GLN A 202 -6.61 39.57 -10.78
N PRO A 203 -6.16 39.03 -11.95
CA PRO A 203 -5.65 37.69 -12.29
C PRO A 203 -4.33 37.71 -13.11
N GLN A 204 -3.67 36.55 -13.31
CA GLN A 204 -3.24 36.02 -14.63
C GLN A 204 -2.49 34.67 -14.53
N HIS A 205 -2.72 33.84 -15.54
CA HIS A 205 -2.21 32.49 -15.81
C HIS A 205 -0.68 32.32 -15.67
N MET A 206 -0.22 31.24 -15.02
CA MET A 206 0.92 30.45 -15.50
C MET A 206 0.96 29.05 -14.87
N VAL A 207 1.12 28.04 -15.73
CA VAL A 207 1.25 26.60 -15.46
C VAL A 207 2.57 26.29 -14.76
N ILE A 208 2.55 25.62 -13.60
CA ILE A 208 3.68 24.83 -13.07
C ILE A 208 3.17 23.63 -12.24
N ASN A 209 3.60 22.42 -12.64
CA ASN A 209 3.54 21.17 -11.86
C ASN A 209 4.25 21.31 -10.51
N ARG A 210 3.57 21.02 -9.39
CA ARG A 210 4.23 20.67 -8.13
C ARG A 210 3.44 19.65 -7.31
N VAL A 211 4.01 18.44 -7.30
CA VAL A 211 4.20 17.54 -6.17
C VAL A 211 3.97 18.21 -4.81
N TYR A 212 3.07 17.64 -3.99
CA TYR A 212 3.11 17.86 -2.55
C TYR A 212 3.06 16.53 -1.78
N ARG A 213 4.25 16.18 -1.31
CA ARG A 213 4.60 15.23 -0.26
C ARG A 213 4.03 15.76 1.06
N ARG A 214 3.36 14.94 1.89
CA ARG A 214 3.19 15.27 3.31
C ARG A 214 3.28 14.03 4.20
N ASN A 215 4.45 13.91 4.83
CA ASN A 215 4.73 13.08 5.99
C ASN A 215 3.88 13.52 7.19
N HIS A 216 3.31 12.57 7.93
CA HIS A 216 3.20 12.68 9.38
C HIS A 216 3.39 11.29 10.01
N CYS A 217 4.55 11.08 10.63
CA CYS A 217 4.84 9.96 11.50
C CYS A 217 4.16 10.18 12.86
N VAL A 218 3.47 9.15 13.38
CA VAL A 218 3.11 9.01 14.79
C VAL A 218 3.65 7.65 15.26
N PRO A 219 4.33 7.55 16.42
CA PRO A 219 5.04 6.33 16.83
C PRO A 219 4.08 5.28 17.42
N PRO A 220 4.37 3.96 17.33
CA PRO A 220 3.57 2.94 17.98
C PRO A 220 4.04 2.74 19.42
N HIS A 221 3.11 2.84 20.37
CA HIS A 221 3.28 2.23 21.69
C HIS A 221 3.06 0.73 21.56
N SER A 222 4.11 -0.03 21.87
CA SER A 222 4.16 -1.48 21.92
C SER A 222 3.38 -2.02 23.13
N LEU A 223 2.36 -2.85 22.87
CA LEU A 223 1.85 -3.82 23.84
C LEU A 223 2.30 -5.20 23.38
N SER A 224 3.36 -5.70 24.01
CA SER A 224 3.89 -7.04 23.85
C SER A 224 3.06 -8.02 24.69
N PHE A 225 2.37 -8.96 24.04
CA PHE A 225 1.91 -10.20 24.67
C PHE A 225 2.99 -11.28 24.44
N PRO A 226 3.42 -12.03 25.48
CA PRO A 226 4.36 -13.11 25.31
C PRO A 226 3.61 -14.35 24.79
N PHE A 227 3.77 -14.69 23.51
CA PHE A 227 3.37 -16.03 23.06
C PHE A 227 4.48 -17.03 23.44
N ILE A 228 4.11 -17.89 24.37
CA ILE A 228 4.87 -19.05 24.84
C ILE A 228 5.18 -19.94 23.63
N SER A 229 6.46 -20.22 23.43
CA SER A 229 6.94 -21.26 22.52
C SER A 229 6.43 -22.62 22.99
N HIS A 230 5.69 -23.33 22.15
CA HIS A 230 5.49 -24.76 22.34
C HIS A 230 5.94 -25.54 21.09
N GLN A 231 7.05 -26.24 21.31
CA GLN A 231 7.51 -27.36 20.50
C GLN A 231 6.43 -28.43 20.37
N SER A 232 6.42 -29.04 19.18
CA SER A 232 5.88 -30.36 18.84
C SER A 232 5.73 -31.29 20.05
N LEU A 233 4.52 -31.80 20.30
CA LEU A 233 4.33 -33.08 20.99
C LEU A 233 3.05 -33.78 20.52
N HIS A 234 3.24 -35.08 20.31
CA HIS A 234 2.32 -36.09 19.81
C HIS A 234 0.98 -36.23 20.55
N THR A 235 0.01 -36.67 19.76
CA THR A 235 -1.25 -37.31 20.08
C THR A 235 -1.17 -38.27 21.29
N ARG A 236 -1.99 -38.04 22.31
CA ARG A 236 -2.52 -39.11 23.17
C ARG A 236 -3.83 -38.69 23.85
N GLN A 237 -4.94 -39.28 23.42
CA GLN A 237 -6.24 -39.23 24.10
C GLN A 237 -6.20 -40.12 25.34
N THR A 238 -6.88 -39.71 26.42
CA THR A 238 -7.85 -40.52 27.22
C THR A 238 -8.45 -39.68 28.38
N PRO A 239 -9.63 -40.08 28.91
CA PRO A 239 -10.70 -39.15 29.30
C PRO A 239 -10.94 -39.07 30.81
N PHE A 240 -11.48 -37.97 31.31
CA PHE A 240 -12.31 -37.95 32.52
C PHE A 240 -13.35 -36.83 32.42
N GLY A 241 -14.61 -37.20 32.58
CA GLY A 241 -15.77 -36.33 32.40
C GLY A 241 -16.04 -35.43 33.60
N ALA A 242 -16.67 -34.29 33.31
CA ALA A 242 -17.42 -33.51 34.28
C ALA A 242 -18.73 -33.05 33.61
N THR A 243 -19.80 -33.28 34.35
CA THR A 243 -21.22 -33.17 34.04
C THR A 243 -21.64 -31.76 33.64
N ALA A 244 -22.30 -31.59 32.50
CA ALA A 244 -23.16 -30.43 32.23
C ALA A 244 -24.49 -30.60 33.00
N PRO A 245 -25.20 -29.51 33.38
CA PRO A 245 -26.12 -28.93 32.41
C PRO A 245 -26.32 -27.41 32.51
N SER A 246 -26.51 -26.73 31.37
CA SER A 246 -27.78 -26.06 31.00
C SER A 246 -27.55 -24.94 29.98
N ASN A 247 -28.30 -25.02 28.87
CA ASN A 247 -28.67 -23.93 27.95
C ASN A 247 -27.56 -22.98 27.48
N GLU A 248 -26.88 -23.36 26.40
CA GLU A 248 -26.60 -22.46 25.29
C GLU A 248 -26.36 -23.35 24.06
N GLY A 249 -27.10 -23.09 22.99
CA GLY A 249 -26.96 -23.84 21.75
C GLY A 249 -25.51 -23.77 21.25
N VAL A 250 -24.99 -24.89 20.78
CA VAL A 250 -23.68 -25.00 20.16
C VAL A 250 -23.58 -23.96 19.04
N VAL A 251 -22.86 -22.88 19.28
CA VAL A 251 -22.40 -21.99 18.22
C VAL A 251 -21.48 -22.85 17.36
N SER A 252 -21.86 -23.07 16.11
CA SER A 252 -20.97 -23.71 15.14
C SER A 252 -19.74 -22.82 15.00
N VAL A 253 -18.64 -23.23 15.62
CA VAL A 253 -17.33 -22.63 15.39
C VAL A 253 -16.99 -22.93 13.93
N ILE A 254 -17.15 -21.92 13.08
CA ILE A 254 -16.69 -21.97 11.70
C ILE A 254 -15.17 -22.09 11.77
N ASN A 255 -14.62 -23.15 11.18
CA ASN A 255 -13.19 -23.39 11.14
C ASN A 255 -12.56 -22.31 10.23
N PHE A 256 -11.48 -21.66 10.66
CA PHE A 256 -10.85 -20.55 9.90
C PHE A 256 -10.32 -20.99 8.53
N ASP A 257 -10.16 -22.30 8.32
CA ASP A 257 -9.78 -22.91 7.04
C ASP A 257 -10.88 -22.85 5.96
N ASP A 258 -12.13 -22.50 6.31
CA ASP A 258 -13.26 -22.43 5.35
C ASP A 258 -13.48 -21.04 4.75
N PHE A 259 -12.69 -20.03 5.11
CA PHE A 259 -12.74 -18.69 4.49
C PHE A 259 -11.70 -18.57 3.37
N ALA A 260 -11.91 -19.32 2.29
CA ALA A 260 -11.21 -19.06 1.04
C ALA A 260 -11.77 -17.74 0.45
N GLU A 261 -11.13 -16.62 0.76
CA GLU A 261 -11.39 -15.37 0.07
C GLU A 261 -11.17 -15.60 -1.43
N LYS A 262 -12.20 -15.36 -2.25
CA LYS A 262 -12.07 -15.50 -3.70
C LYS A 262 -10.93 -14.60 -4.17
N ASP A 263 -10.17 -15.06 -5.16
CA ASP A 263 -9.10 -14.25 -5.75
C ASP A 263 -9.73 -13.12 -6.57
N TRP A 264 -9.72 -11.90 -6.04
CA TRP A 264 -10.25 -10.69 -6.71
C TRP A 264 -9.19 -9.96 -7.54
N SER A 265 -7.99 -10.53 -7.70
CA SER A 265 -6.89 -9.89 -8.44
C SER A 265 -7.22 -9.59 -9.90
N PHE A 266 -8.24 -10.22 -10.49
CA PHE A 266 -8.73 -9.89 -11.84
C PHE A 266 -9.33 -8.48 -11.92
N LEU A 267 -9.78 -7.89 -10.81
CA LEU A 267 -10.24 -6.48 -10.78
C LEU A 267 -9.07 -5.52 -10.99
N ASP A 268 -7.88 -5.92 -10.54
CA ASP A 268 -6.60 -5.27 -10.82
C ASP A 268 -6.04 -5.85 -12.11
N SER A 269 -6.76 -5.63 -13.22
CA SER A 269 -6.38 -6.17 -14.52
C SER A 269 -5.01 -5.64 -14.96
N GLY A 270 -3.98 -6.43 -14.66
CA GLY A 270 -2.66 -6.33 -15.27
C GLY A 270 -2.74 -6.80 -16.71
N ASP A 271 -2.99 -5.89 -17.64
CA ASP A 271 -2.37 -5.99 -18.97
C ASP A 271 -2.42 -4.64 -19.70
N PHE A 272 -1.30 -4.31 -20.33
CA PHE A 272 -1.03 -3.03 -20.94
C PHE A 272 -1.85 -2.80 -22.21
N SER A 273 -3.02 -2.17 -22.06
CA SER A 273 -3.46 -1.16 -23.04
C SER A 273 -3.41 0.19 -22.33
N SER A 274 -2.22 0.77 -22.18
CA SER A 274 -1.88 2.06 -21.54
C SER A 274 -2.75 2.43 -20.33
N ASP A 275 -2.20 2.56 -19.12
CA ASP A 275 -2.96 3.00 -17.92
C ASP A 275 -3.97 4.15 -18.18
N GLN A 276 -3.69 5.02 -19.15
CA GLN A 276 -4.62 6.01 -19.69
C GLN A 276 -5.93 5.46 -20.32
N ASP A 277 -5.91 4.44 -21.17
CA ASP A 277 -7.11 3.90 -21.84
C ASP A 277 -8.05 3.19 -20.86
N TYR A 278 -7.51 2.38 -19.94
CA TYR A 278 -8.30 1.79 -18.86
C TYR A 278 -8.96 2.89 -18.00
N ASN A 279 -8.18 3.89 -17.62
CA ASN A 279 -8.67 5.03 -16.85
C ASN A 279 -9.75 5.82 -17.59
N LEU A 280 -9.63 6.02 -18.91
CA LEU A 280 -10.66 6.63 -19.74
C LEU A 280 -11.95 5.80 -19.77
N LYS A 281 -11.85 4.47 -19.77
CA LYS A 281 -13.00 3.57 -19.68
C LYS A 281 -13.67 3.67 -18.30
N ILE A 282 -12.89 3.74 -17.22
CA ILE A 282 -13.42 3.97 -15.88
C ILE A 282 -14.13 5.33 -15.79
N ASP A 283 -13.52 6.40 -16.31
CA ASP A 283 -14.10 7.74 -16.33
C ASP A 283 -15.41 7.77 -17.13
N ARG A 284 -15.48 7.02 -18.25
CA ARG A 284 -16.70 6.83 -19.03
C ARG A 284 -17.79 6.10 -18.23
N ILE A 285 -17.43 5.03 -17.51
CA ILE A 285 -18.37 4.30 -16.65
C ILE A 285 -18.92 5.24 -15.56
N ILE A 286 -18.06 5.96 -14.84
CA ILE A 286 -18.47 6.90 -13.79
C ILE A 286 -19.39 7.99 -14.34
N SER A 287 -19.04 8.55 -15.51
CA SER A 287 -19.84 9.59 -16.18
C SER A 287 -21.25 9.09 -16.54
N ALA A 288 -21.39 7.80 -16.88
CA ALA A 288 -22.69 7.19 -17.16
C ALA A 288 -23.60 7.13 -15.91
N GLY A 289 -23.06 7.31 -14.70
CA GLY A 289 -23.84 7.39 -13.48
C GLY A 289 -24.57 8.72 -13.29
N GLU A 290 -24.15 9.81 -13.96
CA GLU A 290 -24.70 11.16 -13.78
C GLU A 290 -24.81 11.56 -12.29
N ILE A 291 -23.71 11.37 -11.55
CA ILE A 291 -23.66 11.60 -10.10
C ILE A 291 -23.71 13.12 -9.80
N GLU A 292 -24.62 13.50 -8.93
CA GLU A 292 -24.74 14.84 -8.35
C GLU A 292 -24.29 14.85 -6.87
N GLU A 293 -24.03 16.03 -6.31
CA GLU A 293 -23.59 16.17 -4.91
C GLU A 293 -24.59 15.60 -3.89
N THR A 294 -25.88 15.57 -4.24
CA THR A 294 -26.95 14.99 -3.43
C THR A 294 -27.11 13.48 -3.64
N SER A 295 -26.54 12.92 -4.70
CA SER A 295 -26.74 11.52 -5.09
C SER A 295 -26.28 10.55 -4.01
N ARG A 296 -27.05 9.47 -3.85
CA ARG A 296 -26.73 8.32 -3.02
C ARG A 296 -26.28 7.18 -3.92
N VAL A 297 -24.98 6.89 -3.87
CA VAL A 297 -24.31 6.00 -4.81
C VAL A 297 -23.94 4.69 -4.13
N MET A 298 -24.18 3.58 -4.81
CA MET A 298 -23.66 2.28 -4.41
C MET A 298 -22.75 1.70 -5.50
N VAL A 299 -21.65 1.08 -5.09
CA VAL A 299 -20.74 0.36 -5.98
C VAL A 299 -20.71 -1.09 -5.53
N SER A 300 -21.21 -1.99 -6.37
CA SER A 300 -21.17 -3.43 -6.15
C SER A 300 -20.03 -4.03 -6.97
N ILE A 301 -19.10 -4.67 -6.26
CA ILE A 301 -18.01 -5.46 -6.84
C ILE A 301 -16.98 -4.59 -7.62
N GLY A 302 -16.76 -3.35 -7.17
CA GLY A 302 -15.74 -2.45 -7.74
C GLY A 302 -14.34 -2.68 -7.15
N SER A 303 -13.30 -2.25 -7.89
CA SER A 303 -11.91 -2.22 -7.39
C SER A 303 -11.64 -1.01 -6.51
N GLU A 304 -10.54 -1.04 -5.74
CA GLU A 304 -10.06 0.14 -5.01
C GLU A 304 -9.82 1.31 -5.98
N GLY A 305 -9.17 1.07 -7.11
CA GLY A 305 -8.90 2.09 -8.13
C GLY A 305 -10.16 2.71 -8.76
N PHE A 306 -11.25 1.94 -8.90
CA PHE A 306 -12.54 2.49 -9.33
C PHE A 306 -13.10 3.46 -8.28
N VAL A 307 -13.07 3.05 -7.00
CA VAL A 307 -13.57 3.86 -5.89
C VAL A 307 -12.74 5.12 -5.73
N ASP A 308 -11.42 5.04 -5.91
CA ASP A 308 -10.52 6.18 -5.91
C ASP A 308 -10.97 7.25 -6.92
N ARG A 309 -11.14 6.84 -8.18
CA ARG A 309 -11.58 7.73 -9.25
C ARG A 309 -12.98 8.28 -9.00
N LEU A 310 -13.89 7.48 -8.47
CA LEU A 310 -15.25 7.93 -8.18
C LEU A 310 -15.24 9.00 -7.08
N VAL A 311 -14.49 8.80 -6.00
CA VAL A 311 -14.35 9.78 -4.91
C VAL A 311 -13.67 11.06 -5.39
N GLU A 312 -12.69 10.97 -6.27
CA GLU A 312 -11.97 12.12 -6.82
C GLU A 312 -12.79 12.94 -7.82
N SER A 313 -13.61 12.28 -8.64
CA SER A 313 -14.35 12.91 -9.74
C SER A 313 -15.77 13.35 -9.39
N SER A 314 -16.40 12.69 -8.41
CA SER A 314 -17.85 12.77 -8.21
C SER A 314 -18.20 12.99 -6.74
N PRO A 315 -18.53 14.23 -6.33
CA PRO A 315 -19.07 14.47 -4.99
C PRO A 315 -20.45 13.80 -4.90
N CYS A 316 -20.70 13.08 -3.81
CA CYS A 316 -21.99 12.45 -3.53
C CYS A 316 -22.29 12.49 -2.03
N SER A 317 -23.57 12.43 -1.66
CA SER A 317 -24.00 12.53 -0.27
C SER A 317 -23.74 11.24 0.51
N LEU A 318 -23.76 10.12 -0.19
CA LEU A 318 -23.47 8.78 0.31
C LEU A 318 -22.74 7.98 -0.76
N LEU A 319 -21.64 7.33 -0.38
CA LEU A 319 -20.99 6.28 -1.16
C LEU A 319 -20.95 4.98 -0.34
N LEU A 320 -21.67 3.96 -0.81
CA LEU A 320 -21.68 2.61 -0.24
C LEU A 320 -20.96 1.64 -1.18
N VAL A 321 -19.86 1.04 -0.71
CA VAL A 321 -19.15 -0.02 -1.42
C VAL A 321 -19.59 -1.37 -0.88
N VAL A 322 -20.06 -2.23 -1.78
CA VAL A 322 -20.53 -3.59 -1.54
C VAL A 322 -19.56 -4.54 -2.21
N HIS A 323 -18.92 -5.41 -1.45
CA HIS A 323 -17.91 -6.32 -1.98
C HIS A 323 -17.76 -7.57 -1.09
N ASP A 324 -17.45 -8.73 -1.66
CA ASP A 324 -17.25 -9.96 -0.87
C ASP A 324 -15.90 -9.98 -0.12
N SER A 325 -14.85 -9.44 -0.76
CA SER A 325 -13.52 -9.26 -0.15
C SER A 325 -13.54 -8.28 1.02
N LEU A 326 -13.24 -8.78 2.22
CA LEU A 326 -12.96 -7.93 3.37
C LEU A 326 -11.68 -7.13 3.19
N PHE A 327 -10.70 -7.68 2.46
CA PHE A 327 -9.44 -6.98 2.20
C PHE A 327 -9.66 -5.71 1.38
N VAL A 328 -10.39 -5.80 0.26
CA VAL A 328 -10.72 -4.62 -0.57
C VAL A 328 -11.53 -3.60 0.22
N LEU A 329 -12.54 -4.04 0.99
CA LEU A 329 -13.33 -3.15 1.84
C LEU A 329 -12.48 -2.47 2.91
N ALA A 330 -11.52 -3.18 3.52
CA ALA A 330 -10.62 -2.62 4.52
C ALA A 330 -9.70 -1.56 3.91
N GLY A 331 -9.11 -1.81 2.74
CA GLY A 331 -8.25 -0.84 2.04
C GLY A 331 -9.01 0.44 1.67
N ILE A 332 -10.19 0.30 1.08
CA ILE A 332 -11.08 1.45 0.80
C ILE A 332 -11.42 2.20 2.09
N LYS A 333 -11.73 1.47 3.16
CA LYS A 333 -12.13 2.09 4.43
C LYS A 333 -10.99 2.83 5.11
N GLU A 334 -9.77 2.31 5.03
CA GLU A 334 -8.56 2.96 5.52
C GLU A 334 -8.30 4.28 4.79
N LYS A 335 -8.56 4.31 3.48
CA LYS A 335 -8.36 5.51 2.65
C LYS A 335 -9.48 6.54 2.79
N TYR A 336 -10.72 6.09 2.94
CA TYR A 336 -11.90 6.94 2.90
C TYR A 336 -12.86 6.71 4.07
N ASP A 337 -12.64 7.45 5.16
CA ASP A 337 -13.47 7.38 6.38
C ASP A 337 -14.97 7.59 6.13
N LYS A 338 -15.33 8.40 5.14
CA LYS A 338 -16.73 8.70 4.80
C LYS A 338 -17.42 7.58 4.02
N VAL A 339 -16.66 6.78 3.29
CA VAL A 339 -17.18 5.66 2.51
C VAL A 339 -17.74 4.60 3.47
N LYS A 340 -18.92 4.10 3.13
CA LYS A 340 -19.58 3.02 3.85
C LYS A 340 -19.27 1.72 3.14
N CYS A 341 -19.06 0.66 3.90
CA CYS A 341 -18.69 -0.64 3.38
C CYS A 341 -19.71 -1.66 3.83
N TRP A 342 -20.05 -2.58 2.95
CA TRP A 342 -20.92 -3.72 3.23
C TRP A 342 -20.30 -4.97 2.62
N GLN A 343 -20.07 -5.99 3.44
CA GLN A 343 -19.53 -7.26 2.96
C GLN A 343 -20.65 -8.14 2.42
N GLY A 344 -20.48 -8.65 1.20
CA GLY A 344 -21.39 -9.60 0.55
C GLY A 344 -22.01 -9.06 -0.72
N GLU A 345 -23.12 -9.67 -1.14
CA GLU A 345 -23.78 -9.35 -2.41
C GLU A 345 -24.81 -8.22 -2.30
N LEU A 346 -25.03 -7.51 -3.40
CA LEU A 346 -26.02 -6.42 -3.53
C LEU A 346 -27.43 -6.84 -3.06
N ILE A 347 -27.88 -8.04 -3.39
CA ILE A 347 -29.24 -8.52 -3.06
C ILE A 347 -29.50 -8.64 -1.55
N TYR A 348 -28.45 -8.61 -0.71
CA TYR A 348 -28.54 -8.67 0.74
C TYR A 348 -28.28 -7.33 1.43
N VAL A 349 -28.09 -6.25 0.67
CA VAL A 349 -27.86 -4.91 1.23
C VAL A 349 -29.12 -4.43 1.97
N PRO A 350 -29.02 -3.98 3.24
CA PRO A 350 -30.20 -3.59 4.01
C PRO A 350 -30.89 -2.33 3.48
N ASP A 351 -32.22 -2.30 3.56
CA ASP A 351 -33.08 -1.19 3.10
C ASP A 351 -32.75 0.18 3.73
N LYS A 352 -32.03 0.23 4.86
CA LYS A 352 -31.57 1.49 5.47
C LYS A 352 -30.68 2.35 4.56
N TRP A 353 -30.08 1.72 3.55
CA TRP A 353 -29.25 2.39 2.55
C TRP A 353 -30.07 3.02 1.43
N ALA A 354 -31.33 2.61 1.26
CA ALA A 354 -32.27 3.23 0.34
C ALA A 354 -32.70 4.63 0.82
N PRO A 355 -33.17 5.51 -0.08
CA PRO A 355 -33.15 5.33 -1.54
C PRO A 355 -31.72 5.45 -2.13
N LEU A 356 -31.50 4.87 -3.31
CA LEU A 356 -30.28 4.97 -4.10
C LEU A 356 -30.62 5.64 -5.44
N ASP A 357 -29.75 6.55 -5.88
CA ASP A 357 -29.89 7.27 -7.13
C ASP A 357 -29.03 6.65 -8.25
N VAL A 358 -27.89 6.04 -7.86
CA VAL A 358 -26.97 5.41 -8.81
C VAL A 358 -26.41 4.12 -8.21
N VAL A 359 -26.43 3.04 -8.99
CA VAL A 359 -25.71 1.80 -8.67
C VAL A 359 -24.77 1.46 -9.80
N PHE A 360 -23.49 1.29 -9.46
CA PHE A 360 -22.51 0.66 -10.33
C PHE A 360 -22.44 -0.82 -10.00
N LEU A 361 -22.64 -1.67 -11.00
CA LEU A 361 -22.53 -3.11 -10.89
C LEU A 361 -21.43 -3.59 -11.84
N TYR A 362 -20.31 -4.00 -11.26
CA TYR A 362 -19.24 -4.62 -12.01
C TYR A 362 -19.56 -6.09 -12.23
N CYS A 363 -19.85 -6.48 -13.47
CA CYS A 363 -20.10 -7.87 -13.78
C CYS A 363 -18.80 -8.66 -13.76
N LEU A 364 -18.80 -9.85 -13.18
CA LEU A 364 -17.61 -10.69 -13.15
C LEU A 364 -17.93 -12.13 -13.50
N PRO A 365 -17.01 -12.84 -14.19
CA PRO A 365 -17.24 -14.24 -14.60
C PRO A 365 -17.53 -15.19 -13.41
N ALA A 366 -16.95 -14.91 -12.25
CA ALA A 366 -17.01 -15.75 -11.05
C ALA A 366 -18.18 -15.44 -10.11
N VAL A 367 -19.00 -14.44 -10.43
CA VAL A 367 -20.14 -14.02 -9.61
C VAL A 367 -21.42 -14.14 -10.45
N PRO A 368 -22.29 -15.11 -10.14
CA PRO A 368 -23.47 -15.31 -10.95
C PRO A 368 -24.43 -14.12 -10.84
N LEU A 369 -24.75 -13.51 -11.98
CA LEU A 369 -25.65 -12.36 -12.06
C LEU A 369 -27.07 -12.84 -12.35
N LYS A 370 -27.84 -13.04 -11.28
CA LYS A 370 -29.28 -13.24 -11.41
C LYS A 370 -29.96 -11.89 -11.62
N LEU A 371 -30.02 -11.46 -12.88
CA LEU A 371 -30.58 -10.17 -13.27
C LEU A 371 -31.96 -9.90 -12.67
N ASP A 372 -32.84 -10.90 -12.64
CA ASP A 372 -34.17 -10.79 -12.03
C ASP A 372 -34.10 -10.40 -10.54
N GLU A 373 -33.28 -11.09 -9.74
CA GLU A 373 -33.11 -10.79 -8.31
C GLU A 373 -32.46 -9.41 -8.09
N VAL A 374 -31.52 -9.03 -8.97
CA VAL A 374 -30.89 -7.70 -8.95
C VAL A 374 -31.92 -6.61 -9.24
N PHE A 375 -32.64 -6.70 -10.36
CA PHE A 375 -33.65 -5.72 -10.74
C PHE A 375 -34.76 -5.61 -9.69
N LYS A 376 -35.22 -6.73 -9.15
CA LYS A 376 -36.22 -6.78 -8.08
C LYS A 376 -35.74 -6.08 -6.81
N THR A 377 -34.48 -6.29 -6.44
CA THR A 377 -33.87 -5.60 -5.28
C THR A 377 -33.77 -4.11 -5.55
N LEU A 378 -33.26 -3.73 -6.72
CA LEU A 378 -33.04 -2.33 -7.09
C LEU A 378 -34.34 -1.54 -7.23
N ALA A 379 -35.40 -2.15 -7.78
CA ALA A 379 -36.72 -1.53 -7.87
C ALA A 379 -37.30 -1.13 -6.50
N ARG A 380 -36.88 -1.78 -5.41
CA ARG A 380 -37.29 -1.43 -4.04
C ARG A 380 -36.49 -0.29 -3.45
N CYS A 381 -35.24 -0.10 -3.87
CA CYS A 381 -34.37 0.94 -3.31
C CYS A 381 -34.16 2.14 -4.24
N PHE A 382 -34.65 2.10 -5.48
CA PHE A 382 -34.45 3.18 -6.46
C PHE A 382 -35.50 4.27 -6.38
N THR A 383 -35.04 5.51 -6.53
CA THR A 383 -35.88 6.67 -6.85
C THR A 383 -36.23 6.68 -8.33
N GLN A 384 -37.35 7.29 -8.70
CA GLN A 384 -37.68 7.47 -10.11
C GLN A 384 -36.57 8.28 -10.79
N GLY A 385 -36.06 7.75 -11.89
CA GLY A 385 -34.93 8.33 -12.63
C GLY A 385 -33.56 7.83 -12.18
N ALA A 386 -33.46 7.01 -11.12
CA ALA A 386 -32.22 6.39 -10.68
C ALA A 386 -31.61 5.50 -11.78
N ARG A 387 -30.28 5.37 -11.73
CA ARG A 387 -29.48 4.70 -12.76
C ARG A 387 -28.83 3.43 -12.23
N LEU A 388 -28.93 2.36 -13.01
CA LEU A 388 -28.11 1.17 -12.88
C LEU A 388 -27.08 1.16 -14.02
N VAL A 389 -25.81 1.18 -13.67
CA VAL A 389 -24.69 1.10 -14.62
C VAL A 389 -24.03 -0.26 -14.46
N ILE A 390 -24.24 -1.14 -15.44
CA ILE A 390 -23.63 -2.46 -15.51
C ILE A 390 -22.42 -2.36 -16.43
N SER A 391 -21.23 -2.77 -15.97
CA SER A 391 -20.01 -2.59 -16.76
C SER A 391 -18.98 -3.71 -16.60
N HIS A 392 -18.11 -3.82 -17.60
CA HIS A 392 -16.87 -4.59 -17.57
C HIS A 392 -15.80 -3.86 -18.41
N PRO A 393 -14.73 -3.31 -17.80
CA PRO A 393 -13.79 -2.36 -18.42
C PRO A 393 -12.92 -3.02 -19.50
N GLN A 394 -12.81 -4.35 -19.46
CA GLN A 394 -12.07 -5.14 -20.42
C GLN A 394 -13.00 -5.88 -21.40
N GLY A 395 -14.30 -5.61 -21.33
CA GLY A 395 -15.29 -6.19 -22.24
C GLY A 395 -15.45 -7.71 -22.16
N ARG A 396 -16.14 -8.24 -23.19
CA ARG A 396 -16.54 -9.63 -23.28
C ARG A 396 -15.37 -10.57 -23.62
N GLU A 397 -14.38 -10.11 -24.37
CA GLU A 397 -13.25 -10.95 -24.79
C GLU A 397 -12.45 -11.48 -23.59
N VAL A 398 -12.13 -10.61 -22.63
CA VAL A 398 -11.41 -11.01 -21.41
C VAL A 398 -12.26 -11.90 -20.51
N SER A 399 -13.56 -11.62 -20.39
CA SER A 399 -14.50 -12.45 -19.64
C SER A 399 -14.57 -13.88 -20.21
N GLU A 400 -14.62 -14.01 -21.54
CA GLU A 400 -14.60 -15.31 -22.23
C GLU A 400 -13.25 -16.02 -22.10
N GLN A 401 -12.14 -15.28 -22.20
CA GLN A 401 -10.79 -15.84 -22.03
C GLN A 401 -10.59 -16.39 -20.61
N GLN A 402 -10.99 -15.65 -19.58
CA GLN A 402 -10.93 -16.09 -18.19
C GLN A 402 -11.77 -17.34 -17.95
N ARG A 403 -12.95 -17.44 -18.58
CA ARG A 403 -13.78 -18.65 -18.52
C ARG A 403 -13.12 -19.86 -19.15
N ARG A 404 -12.46 -19.69 -20.30
CA ARG A 404 -11.69 -20.77 -20.95
C ARG A 404 -10.50 -21.21 -20.10
N GLN A 405 -9.87 -20.27 -19.40
CA GLN A 405 -8.73 -20.52 -18.54
C GLN A 405 -9.12 -21.16 -17.20
N TYR A 406 -10.30 -20.83 -16.68
CA TYR A 406 -10.82 -21.31 -15.40
C TYR A 406 -12.26 -21.85 -15.55
N PRO A 407 -12.44 -22.99 -16.25
CA PRO A 407 -13.77 -23.52 -16.55
C PRO A 407 -14.57 -23.91 -15.29
N ASP A 408 -13.89 -24.22 -14.19
CA ASP A 408 -14.49 -24.60 -12.90
C ASP A 408 -14.93 -23.38 -12.06
N VAL A 409 -14.62 -22.15 -12.48
CA VAL A 409 -14.86 -20.89 -11.73
C VAL A 409 -15.98 -20.05 -12.34
N GLY A 410 -16.26 -20.21 -13.64
CA GLY A 410 -17.23 -19.37 -14.37
C GLY A 410 -18.68 -19.85 -14.25
N THR A 411 -19.59 -18.99 -13.77
CA THR A 411 -21.03 -19.29 -13.74
C THR A 411 -21.93 -18.28 -14.45
N SER A 412 -21.43 -17.12 -14.91
CA SER A 412 -22.27 -16.15 -15.64
C SER A 412 -21.54 -15.35 -16.70
N ASP A 413 -22.27 -15.07 -17.78
CA ASP A 413 -21.83 -14.29 -18.94
C ASP A 413 -22.27 -12.83 -18.80
N LEU A 414 -21.55 -11.93 -19.46
CA LEU A 414 -22.03 -10.56 -19.65
C LEU A 414 -23.36 -10.61 -20.40
N PRO A 415 -24.43 -9.99 -19.87
CA PRO A 415 -25.75 -10.21 -20.41
C PRO A 415 -25.88 -9.55 -21.78
N GLU A 416 -26.52 -10.26 -22.72
CA GLU A 416 -26.82 -9.72 -24.03
C GLU A 416 -27.91 -8.64 -23.94
N LYS A 417 -27.92 -7.76 -24.95
CA LYS A 417 -28.89 -6.66 -25.03
C LYS A 417 -30.34 -7.12 -24.87
N SER A 418 -30.74 -8.18 -25.58
CA SER A 418 -32.11 -8.72 -25.53
C SER A 418 -32.50 -9.22 -24.15
N THR A 419 -31.60 -9.97 -23.49
CA THR A 419 -31.81 -10.48 -22.13
C THR A 419 -31.92 -9.34 -21.11
N LEU A 420 -31.12 -8.29 -21.27
CA LEU A 420 -31.24 -7.08 -20.43
C LEU A 420 -32.56 -6.35 -20.65
N GLU A 421 -32.97 -6.14 -21.90
CA GLU A 421 -34.23 -5.43 -22.23
C GLU A 421 -35.45 -6.19 -21.72
N GLU A 422 -35.46 -7.52 -21.86
CA GLU A 422 -36.52 -8.39 -21.35
C GLU A 422 -36.63 -8.27 -19.82
N ALA A 423 -35.53 -8.51 -19.11
CA ALA A 423 -35.49 -8.44 -17.65
C ALA A 423 -35.78 -7.02 -17.13
N ALA A 424 -35.27 -5.98 -17.78
CA ALA A 424 -35.50 -4.59 -17.39
C ALA A 424 -36.98 -4.21 -17.48
N THR A 425 -37.66 -4.63 -18.56
CA THR A 425 -39.07 -4.30 -18.79
C THR A 425 -39.98 -4.86 -17.71
N GLU A 426 -39.69 -6.06 -17.21
CA GLU A 426 -40.45 -6.71 -16.14
C GLU A 426 -40.37 -5.92 -14.82
N HIS A 427 -39.26 -5.23 -14.57
CA HIS A 427 -38.98 -4.54 -13.31
C HIS A 427 -39.02 -3.01 -13.40
N SER A 428 -39.65 -2.46 -14.44
CA SER A 428 -39.77 -1.01 -14.66
C SER A 428 -38.44 -0.26 -14.85
N PHE A 429 -37.47 -0.93 -15.48
CA PHE A 429 -36.24 -0.32 -15.98
C PHE A 429 -36.31 -0.14 -17.51
N GLU A 430 -35.64 0.88 -18.00
CA GLU A 430 -35.46 1.16 -19.43
C GLU A 430 -33.96 1.19 -19.76
N LEU A 431 -33.53 0.44 -20.77
CA LEU A 431 -32.14 0.46 -21.24
C LEU A 431 -31.91 1.72 -22.08
N THR A 432 -31.05 2.62 -21.59
CA THR A 432 -30.78 3.93 -22.22
C THR A 432 -29.47 3.98 -23.00
N GLU A 433 -28.47 3.19 -22.62
CA GLU A 433 -27.21 3.03 -23.35
C GLU A 433 -26.77 1.58 -23.31
N TYR A 434 -26.22 1.07 -24.42
CA TYR A 434 -25.65 -0.26 -24.50
C TYR A 434 -24.44 -0.25 -25.44
N VAL A 435 -23.30 -0.73 -24.93
CA VAL A 435 -22.03 -0.87 -25.63
C VAL A 435 -21.48 -2.25 -25.29
N ASP A 436 -21.20 -3.04 -26.33
CA ASP A 436 -20.64 -4.39 -26.20
C ASP A 436 -19.53 -4.52 -27.24
N GLU A 437 -18.37 -3.98 -26.90
CA GLU A 437 -17.14 -4.08 -27.67
C GLU A 437 -16.25 -5.17 -27.05
N PRO A 438 -15.35 -5.80 -27.84
CA PRO A 438 -14.47 -6.86 -27.33
C PRO A 438 -13.75 -6.48 -26.04
N CYS A 439 -13.26 -5.23 -25.98
CA CYS A 439 -12.45 -4.70 -24.87
C CYS A 439 -13.19 -3.71 -23.96
N PHE A 440 -14.51 -3.56 -24.07
CA PHE A 440 -15.32 -2.69 -23.20
C PHE A 440 -16.80 -3.05 -23.23
N TYR A 441 -17.41 -3.19 -22.06
CA TYR A 441 -18.85 -3.43 -21.91
C TYR A 441 -19.48 -2.39 -20.99
N LEU A 442 -20.61 -1.81 -21.41
CA LEU A 442 -21.39 -0.85 -20.66
C LEU A 442 -22.87 -0.97 -21.01
N ALA A 443 -23.72 -1.16 -20.01
CA ALA A 443 -25.17 -1.03 -20.12
C ALA A 443 -25.68 -0.07 -19.04
N VAL A 444 -26.46 0.94 -19.46
CA VAL A 444 -27.04 1.93 -18.55
C VAL A 444 -28.54 1.78 -18.60
N LEU A 445 -29.14 1.54 -17.43
CA LEU A 445 -30.58 1.41 -17.27
C LEU A 445 -31.11 2.50 -16.36
N LYS A 446 -32.26 3.06 -16.71
CA LYS A 446 -32.96 4.07 -15.93
C LYS A 446 -34.22 3.47 -15.33
N PHE A 447 -34.42 3.66 -14.03
CA PHE A 447 -35.64 3.22 -13.37
C PHE A 447 -36.77 4.21 -13.62
N VAL A 448 -37.85 3.71 -14.21
CA VAL A 448 -38.99 4.53 -14.65
C VAL A 448 -40.02 4.73 -13.53
N GLY A 449 -39.91 3.95 -12.45
CA GLY A 449 -40.87 3.89 -11.35
C GLY A 449 -41.91 2.79 -11.56
N ALA A 450 -42.47 2.27 -10.46
CA ALA A 450 -43.48 1.20 -10.54
C ALA A 450 -44.66 1.63 -11.42
N ARG A 451 -45.02 0.80 -12.41
CA ARG A 451 -46.25 0.99 -13.18
C ARG A 451 -47.44 0.82 -12.22
N ASN A 452 -48.16 1.91 -11.97
CA ASN A 452 -49.42 1.91 -11.21
C ASN A 452 -50.49 1.02 -11.85
#